data_AF-A0A930JP92-F1
#
_entry.id   AF-A0A930JP92-F1
#
_cell.length_a   1.000
_cell.length_b   1.000
_cell.length_c   1.000
_cell.angle_alpha   90.00
_cell.angle_beta   90.00
_cell.angle_gamma   90.00
#
_symmetry.space_group_name_H-M   'P 1'
#
loop_
_entity.id
_entity.type
_entity.pdbx_description
1 polymer ?
#
loop_
_entity_poly.entity_id
_entity_poly.type
_entity_poly.pdbx_seq_one_letter_code
_entity_poly.pdbx_strand_id
1 'polypeptide(L)'
;MIKTEDIKRLLDRYYDGMTTEEEEKALHTYFNGSHIDASLKEERIFFTALQSSECPTPAGMEERLSRQISQWNTLEVTNRRAIRHINLRWVVGIAASLLLLFAAGAIVYQNENKSPQTKQDTYTNAKDAYVETSKALMKFSKTLNKGIDAAENITNKTRD
;
A
#
# COMPACT_ATOMS: atom_id res chain seq x y z
N MET A 1 64.80 -4.97 10.31
CA MET A 1 64.44 -3.66 10.87
C MET A 1 63.43 -3.04 9.91
N ILE A 2 62.19 -2.81 10.34
CA ILE A 2 61.15 -2.23 9.48
C ILE A 2 61.53 -0.77 9.21
N LYS A 3 61.43 -0.32 7.96
CA LYS A 3 61.77 1.06 7.58
C LYS A 3 60.65 2.00 8.04
N THR A 4 61.01 3.21 8.45
CA THR A 4 60.06 4.22 8.96
C THR A 4 58.99 4.57 7.92
N GLU A 5 59.34 4.58 6.64
CA GLU A 5 58.47 4.88 5.50
C GLU A 5 57.43 3.80 5.26
N ASP A 6 57.79 2.53 5.53
CA ASP A 6 56.84 1.41 5.44
C ASP A 6 55.80 1.48 6.56
N ILE A 7 56.18 1.92 7.77
CA ILE A 7 55.25 2.16 8.88
C ILE A 7 54.31 3.32 8.58
N LYS A 8 54.81 4.43 8.02
CA LYS A 8 53.97 5.58 7.62
C LYS A 8 52.90 5.18 6.62
N ARG A 9 53.29 4.48 5.55
CA ARG A 9 52.33 3.98 4.54
C ARG A 9 51.31 3.02 5.15
N LEU A 10 51.73 2.19 6.10
CA LEU A 10 50.84 1.24 6.76
C LEU A 10 49.86 1.95 7.70
N LEU A 11 50.29 3.02 8.35
CA LEU A 11 49.45 3.85 9.21
C LEU A 11 48.40 4.63 8.39
N ASP A 12 48.77 5.19 7.24
CA ASP A 12 47.81 5.85 6.34
C ASP A 12 46.71 4.87 5.91
N ARG A 13 47.10 3.66 5.49
CA ARG A 13 46.14 2.58 5.14
C ARG A 13 45.29 2.12 6.33
N TYR A 14 45.84 2.16 7.54
CA TYR A 14 45.10 1.81 8.75
C TYR A 14 43.97 2.81 9.01
N TYR A 15 44.25 4.12 8.87
CA TYR A 15 43.23 5.15 8.99
C TYR A 15 42.19 5.10 7.86
N ASP A 16 42.58 4.65 6.68
CA ASP A 16 41.65 4.38 5.57
C ASP A 16 40.83 3.07 5.75
N GLY A 17 41.13 2.26 6.78
CA GLY A 17 40.45 0.97 7.03
C GLY A 17 40.79 -0.11 6.01
N MET A 18 41.98 -0.03 5.39
CA MET A 18 42.42 -0.89 4.29
C MET A 18 43.52 -1.89 4.71
N THR A 19 43.74 -2.08 6.01
CA THR A 19 44.76 -2.98 6.58
C THR A 19 44.22 -4.38 6.84
N THR A 20 45.12 -5.37 6.86
CA THR A 20 44.83 -6.73 7.33
C THR A 20 45.20 -6.90 8.80
N GLU A 21 44.67 -7.94 9.46
CA GLU A 21 44.99 -8.24 10.87
C GLU A 21 46.50 -8.43 11.12
N GLU A 22 47.22 -9.01 10.16
CA GLU A 22 48.68 -9.20 10.24
C GLU A 22 49.43 -7.87 10.19
N GLU A 23 48.99 -6.94 9.33
CA GLU A 23 49.54 -5.59 9.20
C GLU A 23 49.28 -4.76 10.47
N GLU A 24 48.07 -4.86 11.04
CA GLU A 24 47.71 -4.19 12.29
C GLU A 24 48.52 -4.72 13.48
N LYS A 25 48.75 -6.04 13.55
CA LYS A 25 49.63 -6.63 14.56
C LYS A 25 51.06 -6.12 14.44
N ALA A 26 51.55 -5.87 13.23
CA ALA A 26 52.86 -5.28 13.00
C ALA A 26 52.92 -3.81 13.48
N LEU A 27 51.89 -3.00 13.20
CA LEU A 27 51.75 -1.64 13.74
C LEU A 27 51.72 -1.64 15.27
N HIS A 28 50.94 -2.53 15.88
CA HIS A 28 50.89 -2.70 17.33
C HIS A 28 52.26 -3.05 17.93
N THR A 29 52.97 -3.98 17.32
CA THR A 29 54.31 -4.39 17.79
C THR A 29 55.30 -3.23 17.66
N TYR A 30 55.22 -2.44 16.59
CA TYR A 30 56.08 -1.28 16.38
C TYR A 30 55.83 -0.16 17.41
N PHE A 31 54.57 0.24 17.63
CA PHE A 31 54.21 1.33 18.55
C PHE A 31 54.29 0.96 20.04
N ASN A 32 54.28 -0.35 20.37
CA ASN A 32 54.56 -0.86 21.71
C ASN A 32 56.06 -1.08 21.99
N GLY A 33 56.92 -0.95 20.97
CA GLY A 33 58.36 -1.07 21.11
C GLY A 33 59.02 0.09 21.88
N SER A 34 60.28 -0.11 22.30
CA SER A 34 61.05 0.87 23.08
C SER A 34 61.72 1.95 22.25
N HIS A 35 61.93 1.74 20.94
CA HIS A 35 62.63 2.67 20.06
C HIS A 35 61.75 3.06 18.86
N ILE A 36 61.12 4.22 18.93
CA ILE A 36 60.23 4.77 17.90
C ILE A 36 60.86 6.04 17.32
N ASP A 37 60.74 6.20 16.01
CA ASP A 37 61.21 7.37 15.28
C ASP A 37 60.58 8.66 15.84
N ALA A 38 61.35 9.75 15.90
CA ALA A 38 60.88 11.03 16.42
C ALA A 38 59.66 11.56 15.66
N SER A 39 59.54 11.29 14.36
CA SER A 39 58.43 11.71 13.51
C SER A 39 57.13 10.94 13.73
N LEU A 40 57.16 9.82 14.46
CA LEU A 40 56.01 8.93 14.70
C LEU A 40 55.56 8.91 16.17
N LYS A 41 56.13 9.78 17.01
CA LYS A 41 55.78 9.84 18.44
C LYS A 41 54.37 10.37 18.67
N GLU A 42 53.91 11.31 17.86
CA GLU A 42 52.55 11.85 17.94
C GLU A 42 51.53 10.80 17.49
N GLU A 43 51.81 10.14 16.37
CA GLU A 43 51.01 9.03 15.86
C GLU A 43 50.86 7.89 16.86
N ARG A 44 51.91 7.59 17.63
CA ARG A 44 51.84 6.60 18.72
C ARG A 44 50.76 6.94 19.74
N ILE A 45 50.70 8.20 20.18
CA ILE A 45 49.73 8.62 21.21
C ILE A 45 48.32 8.40 20.68
N PHE A 46 48.06 8.80 19.44
CA PHE A 46 46.75 8.66 18.81
C PHE A 46 46.40 7.19 18.56
N PHE A 47 47.31 6.41 17.98
CA PHE A 47 47.14 4.99 17.72
C PHE A 47 46.89 4.18 19.01
N THR A 48 47.64 4.45 20.08
CA THR A 48 47.42 3.80 21.40
C THR A 48 46.11 4.24 22.05
N ALA A 49 45.67 5.48 21.85
CA ALA A 49 44.38 5.95 22.37
C ALA A 49 43.18 5.32 21.62
N LEU A 50 43.32 5.07 20.32
CA LEU A 50 42.34 4.35 19.51
C LEU A 50 42.35 2.84 19.76
N GLN A 51 43.47 2.31 20.25
CA GLN A 51 43.56 0.92 20.64
C GLN A 51 42.60 0.70 21.82
N SER A 52 41.47 0.07 21.53
CA SER A 52 40.46 -0.29 22.50
C SER A 52 41.12 -0.99 23.68
N SER A 53 41.16 -0.30 24.82
CA SER A 53 41.28 -1.01 26.09
C SER A 53 40.15 -2.02 26.13
N GLU A 54 40.38 -3.23 26.63
CA GLU A 54 39.33 -4.23 26.86
C GLU A 54 38.27 -3.63 27.79
N CYS A 55 37.32 -2.90 27.22
CA CYS A 55 36.23 -2.30 27.94
C CYS A 55 35.20 -3.41 28.10
N PRO A 56 34.91 -3.84 29.33
CA PRO A 56 33.95 -4.91 29.53
C PRO A 56 32.61 -4.48 28.95
N THR A 57 32.16 -5.20 27.93
CA THR A 57 30.84 -4.99 27.33
C THR A 57 29.77 -5.14 28.43
N PRO A 58 28.91 -4.13 28.65
CA PRO A 58 27.86 -4.21 29.66
C PRO A 58 26.97 -5.43 29.43
N ALA A 59 26.58 -6.11 30.51
CA ALA A 59 25.69 -7.26 30.44
C ALA A 59 24.39 -6.93 29.69
N GLY A 60 24.01 -7.77 28.74
CA GLY A 60 22.79 -7.62 27.95
C GLY A 60 22.84 -6.53 26.85
N MET A 61 24.00 -5.93 26.58
CA MET A 61 24.15 -4.95 25.49
C MET A 61 23.80 -5.55 24.11
N GLU A 62 24.30 -6.76 23.83
CA GLU A 62 24.04 -7.45 22.57
C GLU A 62 22.55 -7.77 22.37
N GLU A 63 21.88 -8.24 23.41
CA GLU A 63 20.43 -8.50 23.40
C GLU A 63 19.62 -7.21 23.18
N ARG A 64 20.02 -6.11 23.82
CA ARG A 64 19.38 -4.80 23.62
C ARG A 64 19.56 -4.31 22.18
N LEU A 65 20.75 -4.47 21.62
CA LEU A 65 21.08 -4.06 20.26
C LEU A 65 20.28 -4.87 19.24
N SER A 66 20.27 -6.19 19.39
CA SER A 66 19.52 -7.10 18.51
C SER A 66 18.02 -6.79 18.57
N ARG A 67 17.47 -6.57 19.77
CA ARG A 67 16.08 -6.16 19.94
C ARG A 67 15.78 -4.82 19.26
N GLN A 68 16.68 -3.85 19.31
CA GLN A 68 16.50 -2.60 18.56
C GLN A 68 16.50 -2.87 17.05
N ILE A 69 17.50 -3.57 16.51
CA ILE A 69 17.59 -3.89 15.08
C ILE A 69 16.30 -4.60 14.60
N SER A 70 15.82 -5.59 15.35
CA SER A 70 14.57 -6.30 15.02
C SER A 70 13.36 -5.37 14.99
N GLN A 71 13.24 -4.42 15.93
CA GLN A 71 12.14 -3.44 15.93
C GLN A 71 12.20 -2.51 14.71
N TRP A 72 13.38 -2.06 14.31
CA TRP A 72 13.53 -1.23 13.11
C TRP A 72 13.14 -1.99 11.84
N ASN A 73 13.54 -3.25 11.73
CA ASN A 73 13.16 -4.11 10.60
C ASN A 73 11.64 -4.37 10.53
N THR A 74 10.97 -4.59 11.67
CA THR A 74 9.52 -4.81 11.68
C THR A 74 8.75 -3.54 11.30
N LEU A 75 9.20 -2.37 11.75
CA LEU A 75 8.61 -1.08 11.38
C LEU A 75 8.77 -0.78 9.88
N GLU A 76 9.93 -1.06 9.29
CA GLU A 76 10.16 -0.84 7.86
C GLU A 76 9.26 -1.74 7.00
N VAL A 77 9.16 -3.03 7.34
CA VAL A 77 8.35 -4.00 6.59
C VAL A 77 6.85 -3.67 6.68
N THR A 78 6.36 -3.31 7.87
CA THR A 78 4.95 -2.96 8.08
C THR A 78 4.57 -1.68 7.36
N ASN A 79 5.42 -0.64 7.41
CA ASN A 79 5.17 0.62 6.72
C ASN A 79 5.14 0.44 5.19
N ARG A 80 6.08 -0.33 4.61
CA ARG A 80 6.08 -0.64 3.17
C ARG A 80 4.81 -1.36 2.72
N ARG A 81 4.29 -2.30 3.52
CA ARG A 81 3.01 -2.99 3.22
C ARG A 81 1.84 -2.03 3.29
N ALA A 82 1.74 -1.21 4.33
CA ALA A 82 0.64 -0.26 4.50
C ALA A 82 0.57 0.75 3.34
N ILE A 83 1.71 1.33 2.95
CA ILE A 83 1.80 2.27 1.82
C ILE A 83 1.35 1.61 0.51
N ARG A 84 1.75 0.34 0.28
CA ARG A 84 1.33 -0.41 -0.92
C ARG A 84 -0.18 -0.66 -0.97
N HIS A 85 -0.80 -1.00 0.16
CA HIS A 85 -2.26 -1.21 0.24
C HIS A 85 -3.05 0.09 0.02
N ILE A 86 -2.59 1.21 0.58
CA ILE A 86 -3.22 2.52 0.38
C ILE A 86 -3.16 2.92 -1.09
N ASN A 87 -1.99 2.83 -1.72
CA ASN A 87 -1.83 3.19 -3.14
C ASN A 87 -2.67 2.30 -4.06
N LEU A 88 -2.74 0.99 -3.78
CA LEU A 88 -3.54 0.07 -4.59
C LEU A 88 -5.05 0.39 -4.50
N ARG A 89 -5.56 0.78 -3.33
CA ARG A 89 -6.98 1.12 -3.16
C ARG A 89 -7.39 2.37 -3.95
N TRP A 90 -6.51 3.37 -4.02
CA TRP A 90 -6.73 4.57 -4.84
C TRP A 90 -6.67 4.26 -6.34
N VAL A 91 -5.68 3.46 -6.79
CA VAL A 91 -5.55 3.06 -8.20
C VAL A 91 -6.76 2.23 -8.65
N VAL A 92 -7.23 1.29 -7.82
CA VAL A 92 -8.44 0.51 -8.10
C VAL A 92 -9.68 1.42 -8.15
N GLY A 93 -9.77 2.43 -7.29
CA GLY A 93 -10.84 3.43 -7.35
C GLY A 93 -10.87 4.21 -8.67
N ILE A 94 -9.70 4.65 -9.16
CA ILE A 94 -9.58 5.34 -10.46
C ILE A 94 -9.93 4.39 -11.62
N ALA A 95 -9.43 3.16 -11.60
CA ALA A 95 -9.75 2.19 -12.63
C ALA A 95 -11.25 1.86 -12.68
N ALA A 96 -11.89 1.70 -11.51
CA ALA A 96 -13.32 1.43 -11.41
C ALA A 96 -14.16 2.59 -11.95
N SER A 97 -13.79 3.84 -11.65
CA SER A 97 -14.53 5.00 -12.18
C SER A 97 -14.40 5.11 -13.71
N LEU A 98 -13.21 4.88 -14.26
CA LEU A 98 -13.00 4.84 -15.71
C LEU A 98 -13.81 3.72 -16.37
N LEU A 99 -13.86 2.52 -15.78
CA LEU A 99 -14.68 1.42 -16.29
C LEU A 99 -16.17 1.75 -16.26
N LEU A 100 -16.64 2.42 -15.20
CA LEU A 100 -18.04 2.85 -15.07
C LEU A 100 -18.40 3.87 -16.16
N LEU A 101 -17.51 4.84 -16.41
CA LEU A 101 -17.67 5.81 -17.50
C LEU A 101 -17.67 5.14 -18.87
N PHE A 102 -16.75 4.22 -19.12
CA PHE A 102 -16.71 3.46 -20.38
C PHE A 102 -17.97 2.60 -20.59
N ALA A 103 -18.43 1.92 -19.54
CA ALA A 103 -19.64 1.10 -19.61
C ALA A 103 -20.88 1.96 -19.88
N ALA A 104 -21.04 3.07 -19.16
CA ALA A 104 -22.13 4.01 -19.38
C ALA A 104 -22.08 4.61 -20.80
N GLY A 105 -20.90 5.03 -21.25
CA GLY A 105 -20.69 5.55 -22.60
C GLY A 105 -21.03 4.52 -23.68
N ALA A 106 -20.62 3.25 -23.51
CA ALA A 106 -20.95 2.18 -24.43
C ALA A 106 -22.46 1.91 -24.49
N ILE A 107 -23.17 1.94 -23.36
CA ILE A 107 -24.63 1.78 -23.31
C ILE A 107 -25.33 2.91 -24.06
N VAL A 108 -24.93 4.17 -23.83
CA VAL A 108 -25.51 5.33 -24.53
C VAL A 108 -25.23 5.25 -26.02
N TYR A 109 -24.00 4.95 -26.42
CA TYR A 109 -23.61 4.80 -27.83
C TYR A 109 -24.38 3.69 -28.53
N GLN A 110 -24.61 2.55 -27.87
CA GLN A 110 -25.46 1.49 -28.43
C GLN A 110 -26.93 1.90 -28.50
N ASN A 111 -27.42 2.72 -27.57
CA ASN A 111 -28.81 3.18 -27.57
C ASN A 111 -29.07 4.24 -28.65
N GLU A 112 -28.11 5.12 -28.94
CA GLU A 112 -28.21 6.07 -30.07
C GLU A 112 -28.11 5.37 -31.43
N ASN A 113 -27.26 4.34 -31.55
CA ASN A 113 -27.13 3.55 -32.78
C ASN A 113 -28.28 2.55 -33.00
N LYS A 114 -29.05 2.23 -31.96
CA LYS A 114 -30.37 1.62 -32.14
C LYS A 114 -31.29 2.74 -32.63
N SER A 115 -31.57 2.72 -33.94
CA SER A 115 -32.57 3.56 -34.60
C SER A 115 -33.71 3.90 -33.63
N PRO A 116 -34.11 5.17 -33.48
CA PRO A 116 -35.26 5.50 -32.66
C PRO A 116 -36.38 4.60 -33.15
N GLN A 117 -36.78 3.64 -32.31
CA GLN A 117 -38.04 2.95 -32.50
C GLN A 117 -39.05 4.08 -32.45
N THR A 118 -39.47 4.52 -33.64
CA THR A 118 -40.50 5.51 -33.82
C THR A 118 -41.58 5.11 -32.84
N LYS A 119 -41.86 5.95 -31.85
CA LYS A 119 -42.98 5.72 -30.94
C LYS A 119 -44.21 5.72 -31.84
N GLN A 120 -44.54 4.55 -32.38
CA GLN A 120 -45.74 4.36 -33.18
C GLN A 120 -46.85 4.45 -32.16
N ASP A 121 -47.59 5.54 -32.23
CA ASP A 121 -48.81 5.66 -31.45
C ASP A 121 -49.69 4.43 -31.73
N THR A 122 -50.11 3.75 -30.67
CA THR A 122 -50.90 2.50 -30.74
C THR A 122 -52.20 2.68 -31.53
N TYR A 123 -52.68 3.93 -31.65
CA TYR A 123 -53.85 4.31 -32.43
C TYR A 123 -53.52 5.52 -33.30
N THR A 124 -53.98 5.51 -34.55
CA THR A 124 -53.80 6.60 -35.52
C THR A 124 -54.83 7.73 -35.34
N ASN A 125 -55.88 7.52 -34.54
CA ASN A 125 -56.96 8.46 -34.30
C ASN A 125 -57.23 8.61 -32.79
N ALA A 126 -57.20 9.85 -32.30
CA ALA A 126 -57.44 10.18 -30.89
C ALA A 126 -58.82 9.73 -30.37
N LYS A 127 -59.83 9.70 -31.25
CA LYS A 127 -61.19 9.26 -30.88
C LYS A 127 -61.23 7.76 -30.60
N ASP A 128 -60.54 6.95 -31.40
CA ASP A 128 -60.52 5.50 -31.24
C ASP A 128 -59.71 5.10 -30.00
N ALA A 129 -58.60 5.80 -29.75
CA ALA A 129 -57.82 5.64 -28.52
C ALA A 129 -58.67 5.91 -27.27
N TYR A 130 -59.47 6.98 -27.28
CA TYR A 130 -60.35 7.33 -26.16
C TYR A 130 -61.44 6.27 -25.93
N VAL A 131 -62.06 5.77 -26.99
CA VAL A 131 -63.09 4.73 -26.90
C VAL A 131 -62.52 3.46 -26.29
N GLU A 132 -61.36 2.99 -26.76
CA GLU A 132 -60.77 1.76 -26.23
C GLU A 132 -60.25 1.94 -24.80
N THR A 133 -59.70 3.12 -24.47
CA THR A 133 -59.29 3.45 -23.09
C THR A 133 -60.50 3.47 -22.15
N SER A 134 -61.61 4.07 -22.58
CA SER A 134 -62.85 4.09 -21.79
C SER A 134 -63.39 2.69 -21.57
N LYS A 135 -63.32 1.83 -22.57
CA LYS A 135 -63.72 0.42 -22.48
C LYS A 135 -62.83 -0.38 -21.54
N ALA A 136 -61.51 -0.16 -21.58
CA ALA A 136 -60.56 -0.78 -20.66
C ALA A 136 -60.81 -0.34 -19.20
N LEU A 137 -61.00 0.96 -18.97
CA LEU A 137 -61.33 1.51 -17.66
C LEU A 137 -62.67 0.97 -17.13
N MET A 138 -63.68 0.87 -17.99
CA MET A 138 -64.98 0.29 -17.64
C MET A 138 -64.85 -1.18 -17.24
N LYS A 139 -64.06 -1.97 -17.99
CA LYS A 139 -63.79 -3.37 -17.67
C LYS A 139 -63.07 -3.49 -16.33
N PHE A 140 -62.10 -2.62 -16.07
CA PHE A 140 -61.35 -2.56 -14.81
C PHE A 140 -62.26 -2.21 -13.62
N SER A 141 -63.11 -1.18 -13.76
CA SER A 141 -64.10 -0.80 -12.75
C SER A 141 -65.06 -1.95 -12.44
N LYS A 142 -65.58 -2.63 -13.47
CA LYS A 142 -66.48 -3.76 -13.28
C LYS A 142 -65.80 -4.94 -12.57
N THR A 143 -64.52 -5.20 -12.85
CA THR A 143 -63.76 -6.22 -12.14
C THR A 143 -63.46 -5.85 -10.69
N LEU A 144 -63.18 -4.57 -10.40
CA LEU A 144 -62.99 -4.08 -9.04
C LEU A 144 -64.26 -4.20 -8.21
N ASN A 145 -65.40 -3.74 -8.74
CA ASN A 145 -66.68 -3.82 -8.02
C ASN A 145 -67.04 -5.28 -7.70
N LYS A 146 -66.88 -6.19 -8.67
CA LYS A 146 -67.05 -7.62 -8.42
C LYS A 146 -66.14 -8.18 -7.33
N GLY A 147 -64.89 -7.69 -7.26
CA GLY A 147 -63.94 -8.09 -6.23
C GLY A 147 -64.34 -7.58 -4.84
N ILE A 148 -64.82 -6.34 -4.75
CA ILE A 148 -65.33 -5.74 -3.51
C ILE A 148 -66.59 -6.49 -3.04
N ASP A 149 -67.55 -6.73 -3.93
CA ASP A 149 -68.77 -7.49 -3.61
C ASP A 149 -68.44 -8.90 -3.11
N ALA A 150 -67.47 -9.57 -3.73
CA ALA A 150 -67.03 -10.89 -3.30
C ALA A 150 -66.38 -10.87 -1.91
N ALA A 151 -65.58 -9.85 -1.60
CA ALA A 151 -64.97 -9.68 -0.29
C ALA A 151 -66.02 -9.39 0.80
N GLU A 152 -66.97 -8.50 0.53
CA GLU A 152 -68.07 -8.17 1.43
C GLU A 152 -68.96 -9.39 1.73
N ASN A 153 -69.30 -10.19 0.71
CA ASN A 153 -70.04 -11.43 0.89
C ASN A 153 -69.30 -12.44 1.77
N ILE A 154 -67.97 -12.55 1.66
CA ILE A 154 -67.15 -13.42 2.52
C ILE A 154 -67.13 -12.89 3.95
N THR A 155 -66.93 -11.58 4.15
CA THR A 155 -66.92 -10.93 5.46
C THR A 155 -68.26 -11.06 6.18
N ASN A 156 -69.38 -10.88 5.49
CA ASN A 156 -70.71 -11.04 6.08
C ASN A 156 -70.99 -12.51 6.43
N LYS A 157 -70.58 -13.47 5.58
CA LYS A 157 -70.72 -14.91 5.84
C LYS A 157 -69.83 -15.44 6.98
N THR A 158 -68.76 -14.74 7.35
CA THR A 158 -67.91 -15.10 8.51
C THR A 158 -68.36 -14.44 9.81
N ARG A 159 -69.37 -13.55 9.74
CA ARG A 159 -69.91 -12.79 10.86
C ARG A 159 -71.22 -13.38 11.42
N ASP A 160 -71.83 -14.31 10.69
CA ASP A 160 -72.91 -15.23 11.11
C ASP A 160 -72.32 -16.56 11.62
#